data_AF-A0A7W0SEP9-F1
#
_entry.id   AF-A0A7W0SEP9-F1
#
_cell.length_a   1.000
_cell.length_b   1.000
_cell.length_c   1.000
_cell.angle_alpha   90.00
_cell.angle_beta   90.00
_cell.angle_gamma   90.00
#
_symmetry.space_group_name_H-M   'P 1'
#
loop_
_entity.id
_entity.type
_entity.pdbx_description
1 polymer ?
#
loop_
_entity_poly.entity_id
_entity_poly.type
_entity_poly.pdbx_seq_one_letter_code
_entity_poly.pdbx_strand_id
1 'polypeptide(L)'
;MALTGEEIRARLSVFAAKWSVYDGGERSEAQSFLNELFDCYGTSRQDVATFEQRQGTTFLDLLWPRTCLIEMKAPSETGKLAAHRKQALDYWENAANAATSTPSPRWVVLCSFRRLEVWERAPIRSSRGSFST
;
A
#
# COMPACT_ATOMS: atom_id res chain seq x y z
N MET A 1 -22.78 5.57 -8.99
CA MET A 1 -23.38 4.45 -8.23
C MET A 1 -22.23 3.58 -7.76
N ALA A 2 -22.22 3.13 -6.50
CA ALA A 2 -21.16 2.24 -6.01
C ALA A 2 -21.24 0.89 -6.75
N LEU A 3 -20.09 0.29 -7.06
CA LEU A 3 -20.06 -1.04 -7.68
C LEU A 3 -20.66 -2.07 -6.75
N THR A 4 -21.37 -3.03 -7.34
CA THR A 4 -21.82 -4.23 -6.63
C THR A 4 -20.64 -5.15 -6.32
N GLY A 5 -20.81 -6.02 -5.32
CA GLY A 5 -19.78 -7.01 -4.99
C GLY A 5 -19.51 -7.99 -6.13
N GLU A 6 -20.48 -8.25 -7.01
CA GLU A 6 -20.30 -9.10 -8.18
C GLU A 6 -19.44 -8.43 -9.25
N GLU A 7 -19.68 -7.15 -9.55
CA GLU A 7 -18.85 -6.37 -10.46
C GLU A 7 -17.41 -6.27 -9.95
N ILE A 8 -17.21 -6.04 -8.65
CA ILE A 8 -15.86 -6.01 -8.04
C ILE A 8 -15.17 -7.37 -8.21
N ARG A 9 -15.88 -8.48 -7.93
CA ARG A 9 -15.31 -9.84 -8.11
C ARG A 9 -14.92 -10.09 -9.56
N ALA A 10 -15.79 -9.76 -10.52
CA ALA A 10 -15.51 -9.94 -11.94
C ALA A 10 -14.27 -9.15 -12.39
N ARG A 11 -14.15 -7.88 -11.96
CA ARG A 11 -12.98 -7.04 -12.23
C ARG A 11 -11.71 -7.62 -11.62
N LEU A 12 -11.76 -8.03 -10.34
CA LEU A 12 -10.63 -8.65 -9.64
C LEU A 12 -10.19 -9.96 -10.29
N SER A 13 -11.12 -10.76 -10.84
CA SER A 13 -10.76 -11.99 -11.58
C SER A 13 -9.95 -11.69 -12.84
N VAL A 14 -10.36 -10.69 -13.64
CA VAL A 14 -9.60 -10.27 -14.83
C VAL A 14 -8.24 -9.68 -14.45
N PHE A 15 -8.22 -8.82 -13.44
CA PHE A 15 -7.00 -8.25 -12.88
C PHE A 15 -6.01 -9.35 -12.43
N ALA A 16 -6.47 -10.30 -11.63
CA ALA A 16 -5.65 -11.40 -11.15
C ALA A 16 -5.12 -12.26 -12.30
N ALA A 17 -5.94 -12.56 -13.31
CA ALA A 17 -5.50 -13.32 -14.48
C ALA A 17 -4.37 -12.60 -15.22
N LYS A 18 -4.51 -11.29 -15.47
CA LYS A 18 -3.51 -10.46 -16.13
C LYS A 18 -2.18 -10.45 -15.37
N TRP A 19 -2.21 -10.17 -14.07
CA TRP A 19 -0.99 -9.98 -13.28
C TRP A 19 -0.37 -11.29 -12.77
N SER A 20 -1.10 -12.41 -12.82
CA SER A 20 -0.57 -13.72 -12.44
C SER A 20 0.59 -14.20 -13.32
N VAL A 21 0.59 -13.79 -14.60
CA VAL A 21 1.60 -14.16 -15.59
C VAL A 21 2.72 -13.13 -15.72
N TYR A 22 2.61 -11.97 -15.05
CA TYR A 22 3.66 -10.96 -15.08
C TYR A 22 4.93 -11.49 -14.42
N ASP A 23 6.04 -11.46 -15.17
CA ASP A 23 7.36 -11.97 -14.80
C ASP A 23 8.47 -10.93 -14.96
N GLY A 24 8.11 -9.66 -15.14
CA GLY A 24 9.06 -8.55 -15.24
C GLY A 24 10.07 -8.54 -14.09
N GLY A 25 11.34 -8.28 -14.41
CA GLY A 25 12.44 -8.35 -13.44
C GLY A 25 12.45 -7.21 -12.41
N GLU A 26 11.78 -6.09 -12.71
CA GLU A 26 11.80 -4.88 -11.90
C GLU A 26 10.40 -4.46 -11.41
N ARG A 27 10.39 -3.49 -10.48
CA ARG A 27 9.18 -2.89 -9.90
C ARG A 27 8.57 -1.79 -10.79
N SER A 28 8.98 -1.68 -12.05
CA SER A 28 8.57 -0.61 -12.97
C SER A 28 7.04 -0.50 -13.14
N GLU A 29 6.35 -1.63 -13.13
CA GLU A 29 4.89 -1.70 -13.32
C GLU A 29 4.06 -1.55 -12.03
N ALA A 30 4.70 -1.22 -10.89
CA ALA A 30 4.00 -1.14 -9.61
C ALA A 30 2.89 -0.09 -9.59
N GLN A 31 3.12 1.08 -10.18
CA GLN A 31 2.10 2.12 -10.25
C GLN A 31 0.91 1.70 -11.14
N SER A 32 1.18 1.05 -12.28
CA SER A 32 0.16 0.48 -13.17
C SER A 32 -0.70 -0.56 -12.43
N PHE A 33 -0.05 -1.53 -11.77
CA PHE A 33 -0.72 -2.55 -10.96
C PHE A 33 -1.62 -1.92 -9.89
N LEU A 34 -1.12 -0.92 -9.17
CA LEU A 34 -1.88 -0.28 -8.10
C LEU A 34 -3.04 0.54 -8.65
N ASN A 35 -2.88 1.30 -9.73
CA ASN A 35 -4.00 2.01 -10.35
C ASN A 35 -5.11 1.03 -10.77
N GLU A 36 -4.76 -0.06 -11.45
CA GLU A 36 -5.73 -1.07 -11.88
C GLU A 36 -6.41 -1.80 -10.71
N LEU A 37 -5.67 -2.04 -9.62
CA LEU A 37 -6.25 -2.62 -8.40
C LEU A 37 -7.32 -1.70 -7.81
N PHE A 38 -7.05 -0.40 -7.73
CA PHE A 38 -8.02 0.59 -7.23
C PHE A 38 -9.24 0.71 -8.17
N ASP A 39 -9.03 0.66 -9.49
CA ASP A 39 -10.10 0.66 -10.49
C ASP A 39 -11.03 -0.56 -10.38
N CYS A 40 -10.52 -1.71 -9.93
CA CYS A 40 -11.35 -2.89 -9.62
C CYS A 40 -12.40 -2.58 -8.55
N TYR A 41 -12.08 -1.69 -7.60
CA TYR A 41 -13.00 -1.21 -6.56
C TYR A 41 -13.76 0.05 -6.97
N GLY A 42 -13.59 0.52 -8.21
CA GLY A 42 -14.28 1.70 -8.74
C GLY A 42 -13.85 3.01 -8.09
N THR A 43 -12.63 3.06 -7.55
CA THR A 43 -12.06 4.26 -6.95
C THR A 43 -10.78 4.61 -7.69
N SER A 44 -10.59 5.88 -8.07
CA SER A 44 -9.29 6.30 -8.60
C SER A 44 -8.30 6.38 -7.45
N ARG A 45 -7.13 5.78 -7.63
CA ARG A 45 -6.02 5.86 -6.66
C ARG A 45 -5.64 7.32 -6.36
N GLN A 46 -5.79 8.24 -7.33
CA GLN A 46 -5.52 9.68 -7.15
C GLN A 46 -6.41 10.36 -6.12
N ASP A 47 -7.63 9.86 -5.92
CA ASP A 47 -8.61 10.50 -5.03
C ASP A 47 -8.33 10.19 -3.56
N VAL A 48 -7.60 9.11 -3.27
CA VAL A 48 -7.51 8.53 -1.92
C VAL A 48 -6.09 8.25 -1.44
N ALA A 49 -5.11 8.12 -2.36
CA ALA A 49 -3.76 7.68 -2.02
C ALA A 49 -2.69 8.43 -2.84
N THR A 50 -1.48 8.51 -2.29
CA THR A 50 -0.33 9.13 -2.93
C THR A 50 0.78 8.12 -3.18
N PHE A 51 1.40 8.16 -4.36
CA PHE A 51 2.59 7.38 -4.66
C PHE A 51 3.86 8.06 -4.12
N GLU A 52 4.91 7.26 -3.95
CA GLU A 52 6.29 7.72 -3.74
C GLU A 52 6.40 8.75 -2.61
N GLN A 53 5.78 8.45 -1.47
CA GLN A 53 5.85 9.33 -0.32
C GLN A 53 7.24 9.22 0.32
N ARG A 54 7.96 10.34 0.34
CA ARG A 54 9.28 10.44 0.94
C ARG A 54 9.22 10.27 2.45
N GLN A 55 10.07 9.38 2.98
CA GLN A 55 10.37 9.25 4.41
C GLN A 55 11.89 9.26 4.58
N GLY A 56 12.44 10.40 5.03
CA GLY A 56 13.89 10.59 5.11
C GLY A 56 14.55 10.56 3.71
N THR A 57 15.34 9.53 3.45
CA THR A 57 16.06 9.31 2.18
C THR A 57 15.42 8.26 1.29
N THR A 58 14.37 7.58 1.77
CA THR A 58 13.70 6.50 1.05
C THR A 58 12.26 6.86 0.71
N PHE A 59 11.64 6.06 -0.16
CA PHE A 59 10.29 6.28 -0.65
C PHE A 59 9.47 5.01 -0.47
N LEU A 60 8.30 5.19 0.14
CA LEU A 60 7.23 4.19 0.18
C LEU A 60 6.50 4.21 -1.18
N ASP A 61 6.12 3.04 -1.70
CA ASP A 61 5.34 2.99 -2.95
C ASP A 61 4.01 3.72 -2.89
N LEU A 62 3.14 3.38 -1.94
CA LEU A 62 1.82 3.99 -1.82
C LEU A 62 1.41 4.20 -0.37
N LEU A 63 0.91 5.40 -0.07
CA LEU A 63 0.21 5.71 1.17
C LEU A 63 -1.26 6.08 0.89
N TRP A 64 -2.19 5.33 1.47
CA TRP A 64 -3.58 5.75 1.66
C TRP A 64 -3.74 6.16 3.12
N PRO A 65 -3.78 7.48 3.42
CA PRO A 65 -3.80 7.97 4.79
C PRO A 65 -4.86 7.29 5.66
N ARG A 66 -4.46 6.86 6.87
CA ARG A 66 -5.29 6.13 7.86
C ARG A 66 -5.77 4.73 7.45
N THR A 67 -5.80 4.42 6.16
CA THR A 67 -6.31 3.14 5.64
C THR A 67 -5.20 2.12 5.48
N CYS A 68 -4.31 2.30 4.50
CA CYS A 68 -3.22 1.36 4.25
C CYS A 68 -1.93 2.03 3.77
N LEU A 69 -0.79 1.40 4.02
CA LEU A 69 0.38 1.57 3.15
C LEU A 69 0.65 0.29 2.37
N ILE A 70 1.18 0.46 1.17
CA ILE A 70 1.57 -0.65 0.31
C ILE A 70 3.02 -0.45 -0.08
N GLU A 71 3.84 -1.46 0.18
CA GLU A 71 5.21 -1.58 -0.35
C GLU A 71 5.23 -2.70 -1.39
N MET A 72 5.63 -2.36 -2.60
CA MET A 72 5.70 -3.25 -3.74
C MET A 72 7.11 -3.86 -3.83
N LYS A 73 7.21 -5.10 -4.29
CA LYS A 73 8.46 -5.78 -4.64
C LYS A 73 8.35 -6.36 -6.04
N ALA A 74 9.50 -6.65 -6.65
CA ALA A 74 9.53 -7.36 -7.92
C ALA A 74 8.89 -8.77 -7.78
N PRO A 75 8.32 -9.33 -8.86
CA PRO A 75 7.78 -10.70 -8.87
C PRO A 75 8.78 -11.77 -8.38
N SER A 76 10.07 -11.60 -8.68
CA SER A 76 11.16 -12.49 -8.25
C SER A 76 11.34 -12.56 -6.72
N GLU A 77 10.84 -11.56 -5.99
CA GLU A 77 10.92 -11.49 -4.52
C GLU A 77 9.72 -12.15 -3.82
N THR A 78 8.78 -12.73 -4.57
CA THR A 78 7.58 -13.41 -4.00
C THR A 78 7.93 -14.45 -2.93
N GLY A 79 8.99 -15.23 -3.14
CA GLY A 79 9.47 -16.23 -2.18
C GLY A 79 10.22 -15.65 -0.97
N LYS A 80 10.52 -14.35 -0.99
CA LYS A 80 11.35 -13.64 0.00
C LYS A 80 10.64 -12.46 0.65
N LEU A 81 9.32 -12.31 0.49
CA LEU A 81 8.55 -11.20 1.08
C LEU A 81 8.78 -11.03 2.58
N ALA A 82 9.01 -12.13 3.31
CA ALA A 82 9.33 -12.10 4.73
C ALA A 82 10.57 -11.23 5.06
N ALA A 83 11.58 -11.19 4.18
CA ALA A 83 12.78 -10.38 4.37
C ALA A 83 12.50 -8.86 4.27
N HIS A 84 11.40 -8.47 3.60
CA HIS A 84 11.00 -7.07 3.41
C HIS A 84 10.03 -6.57 4.50
N ARG A 85 9.57 -7.43 5.42
CA ARG A 85 8.64 -7.05 6.49
C ARG A 85 9.19 -5.94 7.36
N LYS A 86 10.47 -6.03 7.75
CA LYS A 86 11.11 -4.98 8.54
C LYS A 86 11.01 -3.61 7.86
N GLN A 87 11.30 -3.55 6.56
CA GLN A 87 11.19 -2.30 5.78
C GLN A 87 9.75 -1.75 5.79
N ALA A 88 8.74 -2.59 5.54
CA ALA A 88 7.35 -2.14 5.53
C ALA A 88 6.88 -1.64 6.91
N LEU A 89 7.35 -2.27 7.99
CA LEU A 89 7.05 -1.84 9.36
C LEU A 89 7.79 -0.54 9.71
N ASP A 90 9.05 -0.39 9.31
CA ASP A 90 9.83 0.85 9.47
C ASP A 90 9.11 2.01 8.76
N TYR A 91 8.55 1.80 7.56
CA TYR A 91 7.72 2.81 6.89
C TYR A 91 6.41 3.13 7.61
N TRP A 92 5.76 2.10 8.17
CA TRP A 92 4.51 2.27 8.91
C TRP A 92 4.69 3.09 10.19
N GLU A 93 5.77 2.86 10.94
CA GLU A 93 6.08 3.59 12.17
C GLU A 93 6.28 5.09 11.90
N ASN A 94 6.84 5.43 10.74
CA ASN A 94 7.08 6.79 10.29
C ASN A 94 5.92 7.39 9.47
N ALA A 95 4.81 6.66 9.26
CA ALA A 95 3.69 7.13 8.47
C ALA A 95 2.73 8.07 9.23
N ALA A 96 2.82 8.11 10.57
CA ALA A 96 2.06 9.08 11.35
C ALA A 96 2.63 10.49 11.15
N ASN A 97 1.75 11.47 10.95
CA ASN A 97 2.15 12.86 10.74
C ASN A 97 1.56 13.75 11.83
N ALA A 98 2.43 14.29 12.69
CA ALA A 98 2.06 15.18 13.78
C ALA A 98 1.51 16.53 13.32
N ALA A 99 2.09 17.10 12.27
CA ALA A 99 1.67 18.41 11.74
C ALA A 99 0.24 18.37 11.21
N THR A 100 -0.18 17.25 10.61
CA THR A 100 -1.54 17.07 10.08
C THR A 100 -2.45 16.26 11.02
N SER A 101 -1.99 15.90 12.22
CA SER A 101 -2.71 14.99 13.14
C SER A 101 -3.22 13.71 12.46
N THR A 102 -2.44 13.19 11.51
CA THR A 102 -2.76 11.98 10.76
C THR A 102 -2.13 10.78 11.46
N PRO A 103 -2.92 9.82 11.98
CA PRO A 103 -2.37 8.60 12.55
C PRO A 103 -1.79 7.70 11.47
N SER A 104 -0.96 6.73 11.88
CA SER A 104 -0.47 5.71 10.94
C SER A 104 -1.63 4.90 10.33
N PRO A 105 -1.46 4.33 9.13
CA PRO A 105 -2.49 3.52 8.49
C PRO A 105 -2.86 2.28 9.31
N ARG A 106 -4.11 1.81 9.22
CA ARG A 106 -4.55 0.57 9.89
C ARG A 106 -3.93 -0.68 9.28
N TRP A 107 -3.69 -0.68 7.96
CA TRP A 107 -3.23 -1.85 7.23
C TRP A 107 -1.82 -1.64 6.66
N VAL A 108 -1.01 -2.69 6.73
CA VAL A 108 0.30 -2.77 6.07
C VAL A 108 0.20 -3.85 5.00
N VAL A 109 0.63 -3.54 3.78
CA VAL A 109 0.61 -4.48 2.65
C VAL A 109 1.99 -4.59 2.05
N LEU A 110 2.50 -5.81 1.95
CA LEU A 110 3.63 -6.15 1.08
C LEU A 110 3.10 -6.90 -0.13
N CYS A 111 3.47 -6.46 -1.32
CA CYS A 111 2.94 -7.01 -2.56
C CYS A 111 4.06 -7.28 -3.57
N SER A 112 4.07 -8.47 -4.18
CA SER A 112 5.01 -8.83 -5.26
C SER A 112 4.30 -9.07 -6.60
N PHE A 113 3.17 -8.39 -6.84
CA PHE A 113 2.21 -8.64 -7.94
C PHE A 113 1.48 -9.98 -7.82
N ARG A 114 2.20 -11.06 -7.49
CA ARG A 114 1.68 -12.43 -7.39
C ARG A 114 1.16 -12.80 -6.00
N ARG A 115 1.64 -12.09 -4.97
CA ARG A 115 1.28 -12.35 -3.57
C ARG A 115 1.12 -11.05 -2.82
N LEU A 116 0.09 -10.99 -1.99
CA LEU A 116 -0.12 -9.94 -1.00
C LEU A 116 0.03 -10.56 0.39
N GLU A 117 0.89 -9.97 1.22
CA GLU A 117 0.87 -10.17 2.67
C GLU A 117 0.22 -8.94 3.29
N VAL A 118 -0.83 -9.14 4.09
CA VAL A 118 -1.64 -8.06 4.68
C VAL A 118 -1.66 -8.21 6.19
N TRP A 119 -1.37 -7.12 6.91
CA TRP A 119 -1.41 -7.08 8.37
C TRP A 119 -2.30 -5.95 8.86
N GLU A 120 -3.07 -6.23 9.90
CA GLU A 120 -3.71 -5.20 10.70
C GLU A 120 -2.76 -4.69 11.79
N ARG A 121 -2.74 -3.39 12.02
CA ARG A 121 -2.05 -2.77 13.16
C ARG A 121 -2.93 -1.73 13.83
N ALA A 122 -2.80 -1.63 15.15
CA ALA A 122 -3.40 -0.55 15.91
C ALA A 122 -2.73 0.78 15.49
N PRO A 123 -3.49 1.81 15.05
CA PRO A 123 -2.91 3.07 14.57
C PRO A 123 -2.11 3.79 15.66
N ILE A 124 -0.90 4.22 15.33
CA ILE A 124 -0.12 5.14 16.16
C ILE A 124 -0.69 6.53 15.93
N ARG A 125 -1.12 7.17 17.03
CA ARG A 125 -1.49 8.58 17.02
C ARG A 125 -0.23 9.38 17.25
N SER A 126 0.03 10.37 16.38
CA SER A 126 1.07 11.35 16.66
C SER A 126 0.73 12.07 17.97
N SER A 127 1.61 11.96 18.98
CA SER A 127 1.46 12.76 20.19
C SER A 127 1.65 14.23 19.83
N ARG A 128 0.64 15.07 20.12
CA ARG A 128 0.89 16.51 20.23
C ARG A 128 1.85 16.67 21.41
N GLY A 129 3.01 17.28 21.16
CA GLY A 129 4.00 17.52 22.20
C GLY A 129 3.35 18.14 23.43
N SER A 130 3.51 17.50 24.59
CA SER A 130 3.32 18.16 25.87
C SER A 130 4.47 19.15 26.02
N PHE A 131 4.23 20.41 25.69
CA PHE A 131 5.05 21.49 26.23
C PHE A 131 4.72 21.59 27.72
N SER A 132 5.58 21.03 28.57
CA SER A 132 5.65 21.46 29.96
C SER A 132 6.30 22.84 29.95
N THR A 133 5.60 23.82 30.51
CA THR A 133 6.16 25.13 30.87
C THR A 133 7.08 24.98 32.06
#